data_AF-K4LDX2-F1
#
_entry.id   AF-K4LDX2-F1
#
_cell.length_a   1.000
_cell.length_b   1.000
_cell.length_c   1.000
_cell.angle_alpha   90.00
_cell.angle_beta   90.00
_cell.angle_gamma   90.00
#
_symmetry.space_group_name_H-M   'P 1'
#
loop_
_entity.id
_entity.type
_entity.pdbx_description
1 polymer ?
#
loop_
_entity_poly.entity_id
_entity_poly.type
_entity_poly.pdbx_seq_one_letter_code
_entity_poly.pdbx_strand_id
1 'polypeptide(L)'
;MASTPLATKYNAPILLTEKDSLTAVTKSTLTALGTKNVYIVGGTAVVSTAVEAQLKSMGILVTRLSGNDRYYTSVEIAKRIGNTSGMLVVAPGGDYPNALSVSSYAGKKQIPMILVDKSTVSESLKQYVASNSIQQTYVIGNTAEINDSVVNALPSPTRIQGTDRYATNLAVLKAFESEYAFGNTFLATGNNFADALAGSSYAAKLSSPIILTGKTSDSRINNYLSALSSSITQLNILGGEAAISSSLVNSYLGIETGGTLTAKEIFAKVSPSIVYIETYDSSGNALGSGSGFIVDSSGKVATNYHVIEGSYSAKVKTAAGTSYDVQKVLSYNETTDLAILKISATGLTAVSLGDSSLIETGDNIYAIGNPFGLEDTISNGLISTKSRDINGTTYIQISAPISSGSSGGTLVDEQGKVIGITAAVYYGGQNLNFAVPINLLKPMLSENINKTLPEILPAIYSVFSNMASYIQNAYGTNVIAGQTIKYAVTVTAYQGNTDTSHDGSAFIVFTVTPETDAAESDVLDNHFDAYLVWLEAMLNDLQTRYGSNAFNGGMYYGDSFYILFDNWDGYTQYWY
;
A
#
# COMPACT_ATOMS: atom_id res chain seq x y z
N MET A 1 34.88 14.89 9.99
CA MET A 1 34.37 14.69 11.35
C MET A 1 34.78 15.81 12.27
N ALA A 2 36.08 16.11 12.41
CA ALA A 2 36.55 17.25 13.22
C ALA A 2 35.98 18.62 12.80
N SER A 3 35.48 18.73 11.57
CA SER A 3 34.83 19.95 11.04
C SER A 3 33.39 20.16 11.51
N THR A 4 32.72 19.17 12.10
CA THR A 4 31.30 19.29 12.50
C THR A 4 31.09 20.40 13.55
N PRO A 5 31.92 20.53 14.61
CA PRO A 5 31.82 21.66 15.52
C PRO A 5 32.13 23.00 14.86
N LEU A 6 33.09 23.05 13.93
CA LEU A 6 33.38 24.25 13.14
C LEU A 6 32.19 24.67 12.28
N ALA A 7 31.58 23.74 11.57
CA ALA A 7 30.40 23.97 10.73
C ALA A 7 29.24 24.49 11.58
N THR A 8 29.01 23.87 12.74
CA THR A 8 27.96 24.29 13.70
C THR A 8 28.24 25.69 14.25
N LYS A 9 29.49 26.03 14.58
CA LYS A 9 29.91 27.36 15.06
C LYS A 9 29.47 28.48 14.13
N TYR A 10 29.62 28.24 12.82
CA TYR A 10 29.29 29.22 11.78
C TYR A 10 27.90 29.02 11.18
N ASN A 11 27.08 28.13 11.74
CA ASN A 11 25.78 27.73 11.18
C ASN A 11 25.88 27.45 9.66
N ALA A 12 26.93 26.73 9.28
CA ALA A 12 27.30 26.45 7.90
C ALA A 12 27.14 24.96 7.59
N PRO A 13 26.72 24.60 6.36
CA PRO A 13 26.73 23.20 5.92
C PRO A 13 28.15 22.72 5.64
N ILE A 14 28.34 21.41 5.64
CA ILE A 14 29.53 20.76 5.10
C ILE A 14 29.22 20.31 3.67
N LEU A 15 29.91 20.90 2.69
CA LEU A 15 29.80 20.52 1.28
C LEU A 15 31.04 19.73 0.84
N LEU A 16 30.84 18.79 -0.09
CA LEU A 16 31.90 17.96 -0.65
C LEU A 16 32.37 18.51 -2.01
N THR A 17 33.59 18.19 -2.38
CA THR A 17 34.19 18.58 -3.66
C THR A 17 35.09 17.47 -4.16
N GLU A 18 35.31 17.42 -5.47
CA GLU A 18 36.42 16.65 -6.02
C GLU A 18 37.73 17.36 -5.73
N LYS A 19 38.84 16.62 -5.84
CA LYS A 19 40.19 17.14 -5.58
C LYS A 19 40.49 18.42 -6.36
N ASP A 20 40.17 18.43 -7.65
CA ASP A 20 40.60 19.48 -8.59
C ASP A 20 39.47 20.33 -9.16
N SER A 21 38.22 20.05 -8.78
CA SER A 21 37.07 20.83 -9.24
C SER A 21 35.91 20.82 -8.26
N LEU A 22 35.24 21.96 -8.14
CA LEU A 22 33.91 22.04 -7.54
C LEU A 22 32.92 21.29 -8.43
N THR A 23 32.18 20.37 -7.84
CA THR A 23 31.07 19.72 -8.54
C THR A 23 29.99 20.74 -8.90
N ALA A 24 29.20 20.46 -9.94
CA ALA A 24 28.09 21.32 -10.34
C ALA A 24 27.10 21.56 -9.18
N VAL A 25 26.82 20.52 -8.40
CA VAL A 25 25.94 20.57 -7.23
C VAL A 25 26.50 21.47 -6.13
N THR A 26 27.80 21.35 -5.82
CA THR A 26 28.42 22.21 -4.80
C THR A 26 28.44 23.68 -5.26
N LYS A 27 28.74 23.93 -6.53
CA LYS A 27 28.74 25.29 -7.10
C LYS A 27 27.33 25.93 -7.07
N SER A 28 26.30 25.19 -7.48
CA SER A 28 24.92 25.68 -7.43
C SER A 28 24.46 25.91 -5.99
N THR A 29 24.82 25.03 -5.07
CA THR A 29 24.49 25.15 -3.64
C THR A 29 25.14 26.38 -3.02
N LEU A 30 26.43 26.62 -3.25
CA LEU A 30 27.14 27.81 -2.76
C LEU A 30 26.49 29.11 -3.26
N THR A 31 26.05 29.11 -4.52
CA THR A 31 25.37 30.24 -5.16
C THR A 31 23.99 30.46 -4.55
N ALA A 32 23.19 29.40 -4.40
CA ALA A 32 21.85 29.44 -3.81
C ALA A 32 21.87 29.92 -2.36
N LEU A 33 22.90 29.55 -1.59
CA LEU A 33 23.11 30.02 -0.22
C LEU A 33 23.63 31.46 -0.14
N GLY A 34 23.98 32.11 -1.26
CA GLY A 34 24.58 33.44 -1.27
C GLY A 34 25.92 33.50 -0.54
N THR A 35 26.69 32.41 -0.56
CA THR A 35 27.85 32.20 0.30
C THR A 35 28.92 33.27 0.10
N LYS A 36 29.44 33.84 1.20
CA LYS A 36 30.51 34.85 1.17
C LYS A 36 31.86 34.36 1.69
N ASN A 37 31.84 33.35 2.55
CA ASN A 37 33.03 32.79 3.18
C ASN A 37 33.00 31.27 3.08
N VAL A 38 34.12 30.66 2.72
CA VAL A 38 34.30 29.20 2.70
C VAL A 38 35.57 28.84 3.47
N TYR A 39 35.47 27.82 4.32
CA TYR A 39 36.62 27.14 4.89
C TYR A 39 36.92 25.88 4.07
N ILE A 40 38.08 25.83 3.42
CA ILE A 40 38.59 24.58 2.86
C ILE A 40 39.26 23.81 3.98
N VAL A 41 38.79 22.59 4.24
CA VAL A 41 39.41 21.69 5.22
C VAL A 41 40.29 20.68 4.48
N GLY A 42 41.58 20.68 4.81
CA GLY A 42 42.56 19.79 4.20
C GLY A 42 43.56 20.52 3.29
N GLY A 43 44.73 19.89 3.15
CA GLY A 43 45.81 20.40 2.31
C GLY A 43 45.50 20.34 0.81
N THR A 44 46.39 20.90 0.00
CA THR A 44 46.27 20.94 -1.46
C THR A 44 46.31 19.56 -2.12
N ALA A 45 46.79 18.54 -1.41
CA ALA A 45 46.76 17.16 -1.88
C ALA A 45 45.33 16.58 -1.97
N VAL A 46 44.39 17.05 -1.16
CA VAL A 46 42.99 16.56 -1.13
C VAL A 46 42.00 17.56 -1.72
N VAL A 47 42.26 18.86 -1.61
CA VAL A 47 41.49 19.92 -2.26
C VAL A 47 42.48 20.92 -2.84
N SER A 48 42.75 20.84 -4.13
CA SER A 48 43.84 21.58 -4.76
C SER A 48 43.58 23.08 -4.83
N THR A 49 44.59 23.82 -5.28
CA THR A 49 44.49 25.26 -5.51
C THR A 49 43.53 25.59 -6.65
N ALA A 50 43.20 24.64 -7.53
CA ALA A 50 42.21 24.82 -8.59
C ALA A 50 40.80 25.05 -8.01
N VAL A 51 40.39 24.23 -7.04
CA VAL A 51 39.12 24.42 -6.31
C VAL A 51 39.09 25.78 -5.60
N GLU A 52 40.19 26.15 -4.96
CA GLU A 52 40.32 27.44 -4.28
C GLU A 52 40.20 28.62 -5.26
N ALA A 53 40.80 28.52 -6.44
CA ALA A 53 40.67 29.53 -7.50
C ALA A 53 39.23 29.62 -8.03
N GLN A 54 38.54 28.49 -8.19
CA GLN A 54 37.13 28.46 -8.58
C GLN A 54 36.24 29.16 -7.56
N LEU A 55 36.43 28.90 -6.25
CA LEU A 55 35.71 29.60 -5.19
C LEU A 55 35.97 31.12 -5.21
N LYS A 56 37.24 31.54 -5.34
CA LYS A 56 37.60 32.96 -5.44
C LYS A 56 37.01 33.64 -6.67
N SER A 57 36.95 32.95 -7.81
CA SER A 57 36.31 33.46 -9.02
C SER A 57 34.80 33.70 -8.87
N MET A 58 34.16 33.00 -7.93
CA MET A 58 32.77 33.24 -7.53
C MET A 58 32.62 34.42 -6.55
N GLY A 59 33.69 35.14 -6.23
CA GLY A 59 33.69 36.24 -5.27
C GLY A 59 33.62 35.80 -3.81
N ILE A 60 33.96 34.55 -3.51
CA ILE A 60 33.93 33.97 -2.17
C ILE A 60 35.29 34.14 -1.49
N LEU A 61 35.30 34.60 -0.25
CA LEU A 61 36.50 34.63 0.59
C LEU A 61 36.82 33.22 1.07
N VAL A 62 38.05 32.77 0.84
CA VAL A 62 38.48 31.40 1.14
C VAL A 62 39.53 31.41 2.25
N THR A 63 39.30 30.61 3.30
CA THR A 63 40.29 30.31 4.34
C THR A 63 40.59 28.82 4.32
N ARG A 64 41.87 28.43 4.27
CA ARG A 64 42.26 27.02 4.32
C ARG A 64 42.69 26.63 5.74
N LEU A 65 42.13 25.53 6.24
CA LEU A 65 42.51 24.90 7.50
C LEU A 65 43.17 23.55 7.17
N SER A 66 44.49 23.48 7.31
CA SER A 66 45.26 22.30 6.94
C SER A 66 46.53 22.18 7.77
N GLY A 67 46.94 20.95 8.05
CA GLY A 67 48.26 20.61 8.55
C GLY A 67 48.96 19.57 7.67
N ASN A 68 50.12 19.09 8.13
CA ASN A 68 50.93 18.11 7.39
C ASN A 68 50.20 16.78 7.16
N ASP A 69 49.29 16.42 8.08
CA ASP A 69 48.46 15.24 7.99
C ASP A 69 47.08 15.51 8.63
N ARG A 70 46.28 14.45 8.79
CA ARG A 70 44.94 14.51 9.39
C ARG A 70 44.96 14.89 10.88
N TYR A 71 46.02 14.59 11.60
CA TYR A 71 46.18 14.90 13.02
C TYR A 71 46.44 16.39 13.19
N TYR A 72 47.42 16.95 12.47
CA TYR A 72 47.69 18.39 12.49
C TYR A 72 46.51 19.19 11.93
N THR A 73 45.86 18.72 10.85
CA THR A 73 44.67 19.38 10.29
C THR A 73 43.54 19.46 11.34
N SER A 74 43.32 18.40 12.13
CA SER A 74 42.31 18.43 13.18
C SER A 74 42.61 19.44 14.30
N VAL A 75 43.90 19.68 14.60
CA VAL A 75 44.33 20.72 15.55
C VAL A 75 44.09 22.13 14.98
N GLU A 76 44.36 22.36 13.69
CA GLU A 76 44.07 23.67 13.07
C GLU A 76 42.57 23.99 13.04
N ILE A 77 41.73 22.97 12.83
CA ILE A 77 40.28 23.10 12.97
C ILE A 77 39.91 23.42 14.43
N ALA A 78 40.48 22.70 15.41
CA ALA A 78 40.26 22.92 16.84
C ALA A 78 40.62 24.35 17.27
N LYS A 79 41.77 24.88 16.83
CA LYS A 79 42.17 26.28 17.07
C LYS A 79 41.14 27.27 16.53
N ARG A 80 40.57 27.01 15.35
CA ARG A 80 39.54 27.88 14.75
C ARG A 80 38.20 27.81 15.48
N ILE A 81 37.84 26.64 16.01
CA ILE A 81 36.68 26.48 16.90
C ILE A 81 36.91 27.25 18.20
N GLY A 82 38.12 27.19 18.75
CA GLY A 82 38.44 27.67 20.11
C GLY A 82 37.94 26.70 21.18
N ASN A 83 38.27 26.93 22.45
CA ASN A 83 37.82 26.07 23.54
C ASN A 83 37.29 26.88 24.72
N THR A 84 35.97 27.07 24.77
CA THR A 84 35.29 27.74 25.89
C THR A 84 34.66 26.75 26.87
N SER A 85 34.57 25.47 26.52
CA SER A 85 33.94 24.43 27.34
C SER A 85 34.89 23.78 28.33
N GLY A 86 36.21 23.94 28.13
CA GLY A 86 37.23 23.17 28.85
C GLY A 86 37.21 21.67 28.50
N MET A 87 36.43 21.27 27.49
CA MET A 87 36.28 19.88 27.06
C MET A 87 37.07 19.63 25.77
N LEU A 88 37.52 18.40 25.59
CA LEU A 88 38.15 17.93 24.36
C LEU A 88 37.58 16.57 23.98
N VAL A 89 37.34 16.36 22.68
CA VAL A 89 37.07 15.03 22.13
C VAL A 89 38.31 14.56 21.38
N VAL A 90 38.71 13.32 21.63
CA VAL A 90 39.77 12.62 20.91
C VAL A 90 39.21 11.36 20.26
N ALA A 91 39.56 11.12 18.99
CA ALA A 91 39.14 9.95 18.23
C ALA A 91 40.28 9.45 17.32
N PRO A 92 40.30 8.17 16.92
CA PRO A 92 41.37 7.65 16.07
C PRO A 92 41.34 8.31 14.70
N GLY A 93 42.51 8.67 14.16
CA GLY A 93 42.60 9.22 12.80
C GLY A 93 42.55 8.15 11.70
N GLY A 94 42.84 6.90 12.03
CA GLY A 94 42.77 5.76 11.12
C GLY A 94 41.35 5.21 10.90
N ASP A 95 40.43 5.45 11.84
CA ASP A 95 39.05 4.95 11.78
C ASP A 95 38.05 6.09 12.00
N TYR A 96 37.23 6.37 10.99
CA TYR A 96 36.31 7.52 11.00
C TYR A 96 34.97 7.31 11.73
N PRO A 97 34.37 6.09 11.83
CA PRO A 97 33.08 5.90 12.48
C PRO A 97 33.06 6.34 13.95
N ASN A 98 34.17 6.16 14.67
CA ASN A 98 34.30 6.62 16.05
C ASN A 98 34.24 8.14 16.16
N ALA A 99 34.96 8.86 15.29
CA ALA A 99 34.90 10.31 15.22
C ALA A 99 33.50 10.81 14.79
N LEU A 100 32.84 10.11 13.88
CA LEU A 100 31.49 10.42 13.45
C LEU A 100 30.45 10.23 14.56
N SER A 101 30.62 9.18 15.39
CA SER A 101 29.68 8.80 16.45
C SER A 101 29.43 9.89 17.49
N VAL A 102 30.42 10.75 17.73
CA VAL A 102 30.34 11.86 18.70
C VAL A 102 30.20 13.22 18.01
N SER A 103 30.17 13.26 16.67
CA SER A 103 30.26 14.51 15.90
C SER A 103 29.08 15.45 16.14
N SER A 104 27.85 14.93 16.28
CA SER A 104 26.66 15.76 16.54
C SER A 104 26.69 16.35 17.95
N TYR A 105 27.07 15.56 18.96
CA TYR A 105 27.27 16.03 20.34
C TYR A 105 28.38 17.08 20.43
N ALA A 106 29.56 16.79 19.87
CA ALA A 106 30.68 17.73 19.85
C ALA A 106 30.29 19.01 19.12
N GLY A 107 29.50 18.91 18.05
CA GLY A 107 28.97 20.05 17.32
C GLY A 107 28.03 20.91 18.16
N LYS A 108 27.01 20.29 18.78
CA LYS A 108 26.06 20.96 19.68
C LYS A 108 26.78 21.70 20.82
N LYS A 109 27.70 21.01 21.49
CA LYS A 109 28.42 21.54 22.66
C LYS A 109 29.62 22.40 22.30
N GLN A 110 29.89 22.60 21.01
CA GLN A 110 31.05 23.35 20.51
C GLN A 110 32.38 22.82 21.09
N ILE A 111 32.49 21.51 21.22
CA ILE A 111 33.67 20.83 21.75
C ILE A 111 34.64 20.56 20.60
N PRO A 112 35.90 21.02 20.67
CA PRO A 112 36.91 20.68 19.68
C PRO A 112 37.16 19.18 19.62
N MET A 113 37.34 18.67 18.40
CA MET A 113 37.67 17.26 18.15
C MET A 113 39.05 17.17 17.49
N ILE A 114 39.96 16.44 18.13
CA ILE A 114 41.31 16.19 17.61
C ILE A 114 41.47 14.71 17.32
N LEU A 115 42.02 14.40 16.13
CA LEU A 115 42.33 13.03 15.73
C LEU A 115 43.70 12.63 16.30
N VAL A 116 43.83 11.38 16.73
CA VAL A 116 45.09 10.82 17.26
C VAL A 116 45.50 9.54 16.56
N ASP A 117 46.80 9.28 16.57
CA ASP A 117 47.37 8.01 16.18
C ASP A 117 47.21 6.98 17.31
N LYS A 118 47.31 5.69 16.96
CA LYS A 118 47.13 4.59 17.90
C LYS A 118 48.08 4.63 19.10
N SER A 119 49.35 4.97 18.85
CA SER A 119 50.41 4.81 19.85
C SER A 119 51.11 6.11 20.18
N THR A 120 50.83 7.18 19.45
CA THR A 120 51.59 8.43 19.55
C THR A 120 50.68 9.65 19.77
N VAL A 121 51.07 10.49 20.72
CA VAL A 121 50.48 11.82 20.93
C VAL A 121 51.30 12.82 20.11
N SER A 122 50.68 13.44 19.10
CA SER A 122 51.35 14.43 18.27
C SER A 122 51.75 15.66 19.08
N GLU A 123 52.85 16.30 18.69
CA GLU A 123 53.32 17.53 19.34
C GLU A 123 52.28 18.65 19.25
N SER A 124 51.56 18.74 18.13
CA SER A 124 50.45 19.69 17.97
C SER A 124 49.33 19.49 18.99
N LEU A 125 49.02 18.24 19.38
CA LEU A 125 48.01 17.97 20.41
C LEU A 125 48.51 18.36 21.80
N LYS A 126 49.78 18.06 22.13
CA LYS A 126 50.37 18.47 23.41
C LYS A 126 50.33 19.99 23.57
N GLN A 127 50.74 20.73 22.54
CA GLN A 127 50.70 22.19 22.53
C GLN A 127 49.28 22.73 22.64
N TYR A 128 48.32 22.12 21.94
CA TYR A 128 46.92 22.51 22.02
C TYR A 128 46.37 22.34 23.44
N VAL A 129 46.61 21.19 24.07
CA VAL A 129 46.18 20.90 25.44
C VAL A 129 46.79 21.89 26.43
N ALA A 130 48.10 22.14 26.33
CA ALA A 130 48.80 23.08 27.20
C ALA A 130 48.26 24.52 27.10
N SER A 131 47.79 24.92 25.91
CA SER A 131 47.33 26.29 25.64
C SER A 131 45.84 26.53 25.96
N ASN A 132 45.05 25.48 26.22
CA ASN A 132 43.58 25.58 26.28
C ASN A 132 42.95 25.06 27.59
N SER A 133 43.74 24.82 28.64
CA SER A 133 43.26 24.44 29.99
C SER A 133 42.14 23.38 29.97
N ILE A 134 42.42 22.22 29.36
CA ILE A 134 41.45 21.13 29.21
C ILE A 134 41.17 20.50 30.58
N GLN A 135 39.89 20.48 30.98
CA GLN A 135 39.39 19.93 32.24
C GLN A 135 38.88 18.49 32.10
N GLN A 136 38.40 18.13 30.91
CA GLN A 136 37.84 16.82 30.60
C GLN A 136 38.16 16.42 29.15
N THR A 137 38.63 15.19 28.97
CA THR A 137 38.84 14.63 27.62
C THR A 137 37.98 13.40 27.41
N TYR A 138 37.12 13.39 26.38
CA TYR A 138 36.41 12.19 25.95
C TYR A 138 37.19 11.49 24.85
N VAL A 139 37.59 10.24 25.09
CA VAL A 139 38.32 9.41 24.14
C VAL A 139 37.34 8.42 23.51
N ILE A 140 37.06 8.56 22.22
CA ILE A 140 36.12 7.70 21.50
C ILE A 140 36.88 6.66 20.69
N GLY A 141 36.72 5.39 21.07
CA GLY A 141 37.42 4.27 20.43
C GLY A 141 38.05 3.33 21.44
N ASN A 142 38.27 2.09 21.02
CA ASN A 142 38.78 1.03 21.89
C ASN A 142 40.32 1.04 21.99
N THR A 143 40.85 0.15 22.82
CA THR A 143 42.30 0.03 23.06
C THR A 143 43.08 -0.45 21.84
N ALA A 144 42.44 -1.13 20.87
CA ALA A 144 43.08 -1.53 19.63
C ALA A 144 43.31 -0.36 18.66
N GLU A 145 42.56 0.74 18.85
CA GLU A 145 42.60 1.94 18.01
C GLU A 145 43.34 3.10 18.65
N ILE A 146 43.26 3.24 19.97
CA ILE A 146 43.99 4.22 20.78
C ILE A 146 44.49 3.50 22.03
N ASN A 147 45.80 3.30 22.15
CA ASN A 147 46.42 2.62 23.29
C ASN A 147 46.28 3.44 24.58
N ASP A 148 46.34 2.78 25.73
CA ASP A 148 46.20 3.45 27.03
C ASP A 148 47.34 4.43 27.33
N SER A 149 48.52 4.25 26.74
CA SER A 149 49.61 5.23 26.83
C SER A 149 49.23 6.59 26.25
N VAL A 150 48.47 6.61 25.14
CA VAL A 150 47.96 7.84 24.52
C VAL A 150 46.88 8.45 25.40
N VAL A 151 45.99 7.63 25.96
CA VAL A 151 44.89 8.08 26.82
C VAL A 151 45.40 8.68 28.13
N ASN A 152 46.35 8.01 28.79
CA ASN A 152 46.92 8.46 30.06
C ASN A 152 47.73 9.76 29.94
N ALA A 153 48.12 10.15 28.72
CA ALA A 153 48.80 11.41 28.45
C ALA A 153 47.83 12.60 28.28
N LEU A 154 46.50 12.35 28.26
CA LEU A 154 45.48 13.38 28.10
C LEU A 154 44.93 13.85 29.46
N PRO A 155 44.49 15.11 29.61
CA PRO A 155 43.90 15.58 30.85
C PRO A 155 42.53 14.96 31.12
N SER A 156 42.34 14.42 32.33
CA SER A 156 41.08 13.82 32.81
C SER A 156 40.37 12.97 31.75
N PRO A 157 40.99 11.88 31.26
CA PRO A 157 40.44 11.12 30.16
C PRO A 157 39.27 10.23 30.61
N THR A 158 38.20 10.21 29.81
CA THR A 158 37.10 9.24 29.91
C THR A 158 36.93 8.55 28.57
N ARG A 159 37.22 7.25 28.53
CA ARG A 159 37.09 6.45 27.33
C ARG A 159 35.65 5.98 27.15
N ILE A 160 35.09 6.19 25.96
CA ILE A 160 33.81 5.63 25.51
C ILE A 160 34.12 4.70 24.34
N GLN A 161 33.75 3.42 24.47
CA GLN A 161 34.15 2.37 23.54
C GLN A 161 33.09 1.27 23.44
N GLY A 162 33.15 0.51 22.35
CA GLY A 162 32.45 -0.75 22.17
C GLY A 162 33.34 -1.77 21.45
N THR A 163 32.78 -2.97 21.24
CA THR A 163 33.48 -4.08 20.57
C THR A 163 33.73 -3.84 19.08
N ASP A 164 32.95 -2.96 18.46
CA ASP A 164 33.07 -2.53 17.08
C ASP A 164 32.55 -1.08 16.93
N ARG A 165 32.53 -0.57 15.70
CA ARG A 165 32.06 0.79 15.37
C ARG A 165 30.60 1.05 15.75
N TYR A 166 29.73 0.05 15.65
CA TYR A 166 28.31 0.19 15.97
C TYR A 166 28.10 0.17 17.48
N ALA A 167 28.78 -0.73 18.18
CA ALA A 167 28.78 -0.76 19.65
C ALA A 167 29.36 0.53 20.25
N THR A 168 30.44 1.08 19.66
CA THR A 168 31.01 2.36 20.08
C THR A 168 30.03 3.51 19.84
N ASN A 169 29.35 3.53 18.69
CA ASN A 169 28.29 4.50 18.42
C ASN A 169 27.18 4.44 19.48
N LEU A 170 26.64 3.25 19.77
CA LEU A 170 25.61 3.08 20.81
C LEU A 170 26.11 3.48 22.21
N ALA A 171 27.38 3.22 22.54
CA ALA A 171 27.97 3.64 23.81
C ALA A 171 28.06 5.17 23.92
N VAL A 172 28.41 5.86 22.83
CA VAL A 172 28.41 7.33 22.77
C VAL A 172 26.99 7.89 22.90
N LEU A 173 26.02 7.30 22.22
CA LEU A 173 24.62 7.74 22.30
C LEU A 173 24.06 7.60 23.73
N LYS A 174 24.38 6.51 24.41
CA LYS A 174 24.00 6.28 25.82
C LYS A 174 24.72 7.24 26.78
N ALA A 175 26.02 7.47 26.58
CA ALA A 175 26.80 8.36 27.44
C ALA A 175 26.29 9.81 27.43
N PHE A 176 25.67 10.23 26.32
CA PHE A 176 25.16 11.58 26.12
C PHE A 176 23.65 11.62 25.86
N GLU A 177 22.91 10.62 26.36
CA GLU A 177 21.48 10.44 26.05
C GLU A 177 20.63 11.66 26.43
N SER A 178 20.87 12.23 27.62
CA SER A 178 20.17 13.43 28.12
C SER A 178 20.45 14.70 27.29
N GLU A 179 21.40 14.64 26.37
CA GLU A 179 21.80 15.75 25.53
C GLU A 179 21.20 15.67 24.13
N TYR A 180 20.52 14.58 23.78
CA TYR A 180 19.94 14.39 22.46
C TYR A 180 18.43 14.63 22.42
N ALA A 181 17.98 15.25 21.33
CA ALA A 181 16.58 15.37 20.95
C ALA A 181 16.21 14.22 20.01
N PHE A 182 15.77 13.09 20.58
CA PHE A 182 15.46 11.87 19.83
C PHE A 182 14.27 11.99 18.86
N GLY A 183 13.41 13.01 19.02
CA GLY A 183 12.31 13.29 18.10
C GLY A 183 12.74 13.36 16.64
N ASN A 184 13.88 14.00 16.37
CA ASN A 184 14.54 13.97 15.08
C ASN A 184 15.80 13.11 15.20
N THR A 185 15.73 11.86 14.75
CA THR A 185 16.88 10.94 14.79
C THR A 185 17.45 10.75 13.39
N PHE A 186 18.77 10.60 13.27
CA PHE A 186 19.45 10.33 12.00
C PHE A 186 20.01 8.92 11.98
N LEU A 187 19.85 8.22 10.87
CA LEU A 187 20.47 6.94 10.58
C LEU A 187 21.49 7.11 9.44
N ALA A 188 22.71 6.65 9.64
CA ALA A 188 23.77 6.73 8.63
C ALA A 188 24.55 5.42 8.55
N THR A 189 25.15 5.12 7.39
CA THR A 189 25.97 3.91 7.27
C THR A 189 27.30 4.08 8.03
N GLY A 190 27.73 3.05 8.74
CA GLY A 190 29.05 2.98 9.35
C GLY A 190 30.13 2.51 8.37
N ASN A 191 29.76 2.10 7.14
CA ASN A 191 30.69 1.51 6.15
C ASN A 191 31.40 2.53 5.27
N ASN A 192 30.88 3.76 5.21
CA ASN A 192 31.53 4.91 4.57
C ASN A 192 31.25 6.17 5.43
N PHE A 193 31.67 7.36 4.97
CA PHE A 193 31.57 8.57 5.79
C PHE A 193 30.94 9.79 5.12
N ALA A 194 30.81 9.83 3.79
CA ALA A 194 30.49 11.06 3.07
C ALA A 194 29.11 11.62 3.45
N ASP A 195 28.09 10.75 3.44
CA ASP A 195 26.71 11.13 3.74
C ASP A 195 26.54 11.57 5.19
N ALA A 196 27.10 10.77 6.10
CA ALA A 196 27.07 11.06 7.52
C ALA A 196 27.87 12.33 7.87
N LEU A 197 28.98 12.59 7.18
CA LEU A 197 29.77 13.82 7.36
C LEU A 197 28.94 15.05 7.00
N ALA A 198 28.33 15.05 5.82
CA ALA A 198 27.51 16.17 5.36
C ALA A 198 26.33 16.42 6.32
N GLY A 199 25.62 15.34 6.69
CA GLY A 199 24.49 15.40 7.60
C GLY A 199 24.85 15.71 9.06
N SER A 200 26.10 15.49 9.50
CA SER A 200 26.49 15.67 10.91
C SER A 200 26.33 17.10 11.41
N SER A 201 26.59 18.10 10.55
CA SER A 201 26.41 19.52 10.89
C SER A 201 24.93 19.86 11.12
N TYR A 202 24.05 19.23 10.36
CA TYR A 202 22.60 19.40 10.51
C TYR A 202 22.08 18.69 11.76
N ALA A 203 22.51 17.44 12.00
CA ALA A 203 22.19 16.72 13.22
C ALA A 203 22.67 17.48 14.47
N ALA A 204 23.88 18.04 14.46
CA ALA A 204 24.39 18.88 15.55
C ALA A 204 23.50 20.10 15.82
N LYS A 205 23.08 20.81 14.76
CA LYS A 205 22.19 21.98 14.86
C LYS A 205 20.84 21.63 15.49
N LEU A 206 20.31 20.45 15.20
CA LEU A 206 19.05 19.96 15.77
C LEU A 206 19.21 19.31 17.15
N SER A 207 20.43 19.23 17.68
CA SER A 207 20.74 18.42 18.88
C SER A 207 20.35 16.95 18.71
N SER A 208 20.38 16.44 17.47
CA SER A 208 19.91 15.11 17.12
C SER A 208 21.01 14.06 17.16
N PRO A 209 20.68 12.82 17.54
CA PRO A 209 21.62 11.71 17.49
C PRO A 209 21.83 11.22 16.05
N ILE A 210 23.02 10.68 15.79
CA ILE A 210 23.33 9.92 14.57
C ILE A 210 23.61 8.47 14.97
N ILE A 211 22.72 7.57 14.57
CA ILE A 211 22.84 6.14 14.75
C ILE A 211 23.56 5.56 13.53
N LEU A 212 24.60 4.78 13.75
CA LEU A 212 25.35 4.12 12.69
C LEU A 212 24.84 2.70 12.47
N THR A 213 24.63 2.32 11.20
CA THR A 213 24.21 0.97 10.79
C THR A 213 25.11 0.34 9.73
N GLY A 214 25.10 -1.00 9.66
CA GLY A 214 25.78 -1.79 8.65
C GLY A 214 25.01 -1.89 7.34
N LYS A 215 25.42 -2.85 6.49
CA LYS A 215 24.66 -3.22 5.28
C LYS A 215 23.51 -4.19 5.57
N THR A 216 23.56 -4.85 6.71
CA THR A 216 22.61 -5.87 7.16
C THR A 216 22.05 -5.48 8.52
N SER A 217 20.88 -6.02 8.85
CA SER A 217 20.25 -5.79 10.16
C SER A 217 21.19 -6.22 11.29
N ASP A 218 21.18 -5.45 12.37
CA ASP A 218 21.97 -5.67 13.58
C ASP A 218 21.02 -5.60 14.77
N SER A 219 20.93 -6.70 15.52
CA SER A 219 20.00 -6.81 16.65
C SER A 219 20.24 -5.75 17.73
N ARG A 220 21.46 -5.27 17.90
CA ARG A 220 21.79 -4.21 18.86
C ARG A 220 21.16 -2.88 18.45
N ILE A 221 21.20 -2.59 17.16
CA ILE A 221 20.61 -1.39 16.57
C ILE A 221 19.08 -1.52 16.56
N ASN A 222 18.54 -2.68 16.16
CA ASN A 222 17.11 -2.98 16.24
C ASN A 222 16.60 -2.70 17.65
N ASN A 223 17.20 -3.34 18.66
CA ASN A 223 16.77 -3.19 20.06
C ASN A 223 16.86 -1.73 20.55
N TYR A 224 17.90 -1.00 20.13
CA TYR A 224 18.07 0.40 20.50
C TYR A 224 17.00 1.30 19.86
N LEU A 225 16.73 1.12 18.56
CA LEU A 225 15.68 1.87 17.86
C LEU A 225 14.28 1.51 18.37
N SER A 226 14.01 0.23 18.64
CA SER A 226 12.74 -0.21 19.22
C SER A 226 12.50 0.40 20.61
N ALA A 227 13.54 0.47 21.45
CA ALA A 227 13.46 1.12 22.76
C ALA A 227 13.16 2.63 22.67
N LEU A 228 13.58 3.28 21.57
CA LEU A 228 13.35 4.70 21.31
C LEU A 228 12.11 4.99 20.46
N SER A 229 11.36 3.97 20.05
CA SER A 229 10.26 4.09 19.08
C SER A 229 9.21 5.14 19.46
N SER A 230 8.89 5.28 20.75
CA SER A 230 7.96 6.30 21.26
C SER A 230 8.53 7.72 21.29
N SER A 231 9.86 7.86 21.25
CA SER A 231 10.57 9.14 21.29
C SER A 231 10.92 9.65 19.90
N ILE A 232 10.99 8.79 18.89
CA ILE A 232 11.34 9.15 17.52
C ILE A 232 10.07 9.55 16.75
N THR A 233 9.94 10.82 16.40
CA THR A 233 8.86 11.31 15.53
C THR A 233 9.26 11.31 14.06
N GLN A 234 10.56 11.40 13.77
CA GLN A 234 11.11 11.41 12.42
C GLN A 234 12.48 10.72 12.39
N LEU A 235 12.62 9.72 11.53
CA LEU A 235 13.89 9.06 11.24
C LEU A 235 14.43 9.55 9.88
N ASN A 236 15.57 10.22 9.92
CA ASN A 236 16.22 10.81 8.74
C ASN A 236 17.34 9.89 8.25
N ILE A 237 17.26 9.44 7.00
CA ILE A 237 18.27 8.56 6.41
C ILE A 237 19.34 9.39 5.70
N LEU A 238 20.60 9.24 6.12
CA LEU A 238 21.76 9.89 5.52
C LEU A 238 22.46 8.92 4.57
N GLY A 239 22.08 8.97 3.31
CA GLY A 239 22.63 8.16 2.23
C GLY A 239 21.54 7.61 1.31
N GLY A 240 21.92 7.19 0.11
CA GLY A 240 21.01 6.51 -0.81
C GLY A 240 20.92 5.00 -0.57
N GLU A 241 20.17 4.29 -1.42
CA GLU A 241 19.90 2.84 -1.25
C GLU A 241 21.13 1.94 -1.23
N ALA A 242 22.21 2.35 -1.89
CA ALA A 242 23.46 1.61 -1.84
C ALA A 242 24.16 1.69 -0.47
N ALA A 243 23.88 2.71 0.33
CA ALA A 243 24.46 2.95 1.65
C ALA A 243 23.62 2.32 2.77
N ILE A 244 22.30 2.51 2.70
CA ILE A 244 21.30 1.96 3.62
C ILE A 244 20.08 1.62 2.77
N SER A 245 19.70 0.35 2.68
CA SER A 245 18.53 -0.06 1.89
C SER A 245 17.22 0.22 2.61
N SER A 246 16.14 0.47 1.86
CA SER A 246 14.79 0.59 2.40
C SER A 246 14.38 -0.67 3.16
N SER A 247 14.78 -1.86 2.69
CA SER A 247 14.54 -3.12 3.40
C SER A 247 15.19 -3.16 4.78
N LEU A 248 16.39 -2.60 4.92
CA LEU A 248 17.09 -2.51 6.19
C LEU A 248 16.39 -1.51 7.12
N VAL A 249 16.01 -0.33 6.60
CA VAL A 249 15.24 0.67 7.36
C VAL A 249 13.90 0.09 7.83
N ASN A 250 13.18 -0.61 6.96
CA ASN A 250 11.92 -1.25 7.29
C ASN A 250 12.09 -2.32 8.37
N SER A 251 13.19 -3.10 8.32
CA SER A 251 13.52 -4.06 9.39
C SER A 251 13.73 -3.38 10.74
N TYR A 252 14.31 -2.17 10.76
CA TYR A 252 14.48 -1.39 12.00
C TYR A 252 13.17 -0.82 12.54
N LEU A 253 12.26 -0.43 11.63
CA LEU A 253 10.98 0.17 11.97
C LEU A 253 9.89 -0.88 12.29
N GLY A 254 10.19 -2.18 12.18
CA GLY A 254 9.19 -3.23 12.29
C GLY A 254 8.14 -3.15 11.17
N ILE A 255 8.47 -2.50 10.06
CA ILE A 255 7.64 -2.48 8.86
C ILE A 255 7.90 -3.81 8.16
N GLU A 256 6.94 -4.72 8.25
CA GLU A 256 7.00 -6.01 7.55
C GLU A 256 6.95 -5.80 6.03
N THR A 257 8.12 -5.60 5.44
CA THR A 257 8.37 -5.94 4.04
C THR A 257 8.71 -7.42 4.01
N GLY A 258 7.69 -8.28 4.00
CA GLY A 258 7.87 -9.70 3.71
C GLY A 258 8.70 -9.83 2.43
N GLY A 259 9.73 -10.68 2.44
CA GLY A 259 10.43 -11.01 1.20
C GLY A 259 9.44 -11.49 0.14
N THR A 260 9.78 -11.34 -1.14
CA THR A 260 8.99 -11.88 -2.26
C THR A 260 8.74 -13.37 -2.01
N LEU A 261 7.48 -13.71 -1.76
CA LEU A 261 7.01 -15.08 -1.65
C LEU A 261 6.98 -15.69 -3.05
N THR A 262 7.28 -16.99 -3.14
CA THR A 262 7.02 -17.74 -4.38
C THR A 262 5.51 -17.85 -4.63
N ALA A 263 5.09 -18.06 -5.88
CA ALA A 263 3.68 -18.27 -6.21
C ALA A 263 3.02 -19.37 -5.34
N LYS A 264 3.77 -20.42 -5.02
CA LYS A 264 3.33 -21.52 -4.14
C LYS A 264 3.08 -21.05 -2.71
N GLU A 265 3.97 -20.21 -2.16
CA GLU A 265 3.83 -19.66 -0.80
C GLU A 265 2.70 -18.63 -0.73
N ILE A 266 2.55 -17.80 -1.75
CA ILE A 266 1.44 -16.86 -1.88
C ILE A 266 0.12 -17.65 -1.90
N PHE A 267 0.03 -18.67 -2.74
CA PHE A 267 -1.16 -19.51 -2.82
C PHE A 267 -1.48 -20.17 -1.49
N ALA A 268 -0.52 -20.84 -0.85
CA ALA A 268 -0.72 -21.49 0.44
C ALA A 268 -1.12 -20.51 1.56
N LYS A 269 -0.66 -19.27 1.49
CA LYS A 269 -1.00 -18.20 2.44
C LYS A 269 -2.42 -17.66 2.22
N VAL A 270 -2.83 -17.47 0.96
CA VAL A 270 -4.06 -16.75 0.61
C VAL A 270 -5.24 -17.69 0.39
N SER A 271 -5.05 -18.86 -0.22
CA SER A 271 -6.13 -19.79 -0.57
C SER A 271 -7.05 -20.18 0.58
N PRO A 272 -6.60 -20.36 1.85
CA PRO A 272 -7.51 -20.66 2.96
C PRO A 272 -8.56 -19.58 3.24
N SER A 273 -8.34 -18.36 2.73
CA SER A 273 -9.23 -17.21 2.91
C SER A 273 -10.16 -16.97 1.71
N ILE A 274 -9.95 -17.68 0.60
CA ILE A 274 -10.77 -17.54 -0.61
C ILE A 274 -12.05 -18.36 -0.45
N VAL A 275 -13.15 -17.82 -0.97
CA VAL A 275 -14.46 -18.45 -0.89
C VAL A 275 -15.16 -18.46 -2.25
N TYR A 276 -16.00 -19.46 -2.45
CA TYR A 276 -16.95 -19.53 -3.56
C TYR A 276 -18.31 -18.98 -3.11
N ILE A 277 -18.92 -18.14 -3.93
CA ILE A 277 -20.23 -17.53 -3.67
C ILE A 277 -21.20 -18.03 -4.73
N GLU A 278 -22.34 -18.56 -4.30
CA GLU A 278 -23.44 -18.97 -5.18
C GLU A 278 -24.70 -18.22 -4.78
N THR A 279 -25.38 -17.64 -5.76
CA THR A 279 -26.59 -16.85 -5.56
C THR A 279 -27.83 -17.57 -6.04
N TYR A 280 -28.97 -17.27 -5.42
CA TYR A 280 -30.24 -17.92 -5.71
C TYR A 280 -31.39 -16.92 -5.81
N ASP A 281 -32.38 -17.27 -6.62
CA ASP A 281 -33.66 -16.59 -6.69
C ASP A 281 -34.55 -16.90 -5.46
N SER A 282 -35.77 -16.34 -5.43
CA SER A 282 -36.74 -16.57 -4.35
C SER A 282 -37.27 -18.00 -4.28
N SER A 283 -37.12 -18.77 -5.36
CA SER A 283 -37.54 -20.16 -5.49
C SER A 283 -36.43 -21.15 -5.15
N GLY A 284 -35.21 -20.64 -4.87
CA GLY A 284 -34.03 -21.44 -4.55
C GLY A 284 -33.26 -21.95 -5.77
N ASN A 285 -33.56 -21.48 -6.98
CA ASN A 285 -32.79 -21.83 -8.17
C ASN A 285 -31.51 -20.99 -8.22
N ALA A 286 -30.41 -21.60 -8.66
CA ALA A 286 -29.14 -20.90 -8.80
C ALA A 286 -29.22 -19.84 -9.91
N LEU A 287 -28.79 -18.62 -9.62
CA LEU A 287 -28.73 -17.48 -10.55
C LEU A 287 -27.34 -17.32 -11.14
N GLY A 288 -26.31 -17.51 -10.33
CA GLY A 288 -24.93 -17.32 -10.74
C GLY A 288 -23.95 -17.63 -9.62
N SER A 289 -22.68 -17.39 -9.92
CA SER A 289 -21.61 -17.60 -8.96
C SER A 289 -20.43 -16.68 -9.18
N GLY A 290 -19.64 -16.53 -8.13
CA GLY A 290 -18.43 -15.73 -8.12
C GLY A 290 -17.49 -16.16 -7.00
N SER A 291 -16.42 -15.41 -6.86
CA SER A 291 -15.44 -15.55 -5.80
C SER A 291 -15.64 -14.48 -4.72
N GLY A 292 -15.05 -14.73 -3.56
CA GLY A 292 -14.92 -13.75 -2.50
C GLY A 292 -13.70 -14.06 -1.66
N PHE A 293 -13.47 -13.25 -0.63
CA PHE A 293 -12.45 -13.56 0.37
C PHE A 293 -12.82 -13.05 1.75
N ILE A 294 -12.34 -13.78 2.76
CA ILE A 294 -12.58 -13.48 4.18
C ILE A 294 -11.68 -12.31 4.60
N VAL A 295 -12.29 -11.24 5.14
CA VAL A 295 -11.58 -10.03 5.57
C VAL A 295 -11.36 -9.94 7.08
N ASP A 296 -12.11 -10.72 7.87
CA ASP A 296 -11.86 -10.88 9.30
C ASP A 296 -12.30 -12.27 9.83
N SER A 297 -11.81 -12.62 11.02
CA SER A 297 -12.11 -13.90 11.66
C SER A 297 -13.56 -14.02 12.16
N SER A 298 -14.35 -12.96 12.05
CA SER A 298 -15.76 -12.93 12.47
C SER A 298 -16.73 -13.30 11.35
N GLY A 299 -16.24 -13.60 10.15
CA GLY A 299 -17.06 -14.01 9.02
C GLY A 299 -17.55 -12.86 8.15
N LYS A 300 -16.77 -11.77 8.04
CA LYS A 300 -16.94 -10.80 6.96
C LYS A 300 -16.29 -11.30 5.67
N VAL A 301 -16.99 -11.19 4.56
CA VAL A 301 -16.54 -11.62 3.24
C VAL A 301 -16.66 -10.45 2.26
N ALA A 302 -15.60 -10.14 1.53
CA ALA A 302 -15.62 -9.17 0.45
C ALA A 302 -15.81 -9.86 -0.91
N THR A 303 -16.51 -9.19 -1.82
CA THR A 303 -16.73 -9.62 -3.21
C THR A 303 -17.13 -8.41 -4.07
N ASN A 304 -17.42 -8.63 -5.35
CA ASN A 304 -18.02 -7.60 -6.21
C ASN A 304 -19.53 -7.46 -5.97
N TYR A 305 -20.09 -6.29 -6.26
CA TYR A 305 -21.54 -6.07 -6.12
C TYR A 305 -22.32 -6.89 -7.15
N HIS A 306 -21.87 -6.93 -8.41
CA HIS A 306 -22.55 -7.69 -9.48
C HIS A 306 -22.64 -9.20 -9.18
N VAL A 307 -21.81 -9.75 -8.30
CA VAL A 307 -21.88 -11.16 -7.88
C VAL A 307 -23.15 -11.43 -7.07
N ILE A 308 -23.63 -10.45 -6.30
CA ILE A 308 -24.81 -10.57 -5.44
C ILE A 308 -26.04 -9.81 -5.96
N GLU A 309 -25.86 -9.01 -7.01
CA GLU A 309 -26.91 -8.19 -7.61
C GLU A 309 -28.10 -9.06 -8.05
N GLY A 310 -29.32 -8.59 -7.78
CA GLY A 310 -30.55 -9.30 -8.17
C GLY A 310 -30.84 -10.58 -7.38
N SER A 311 -29.97 -11.01 -6.46
CA SER A 311 -30.14 -12.26 -5.71
C SER A 311 -31.10 -12.12 -4.53
N TYR A 312 -31.90 -13.17 -4.29
CA TYR A 312 -32.76 -13.26 -3.11
C TYR A 312 -32.02 -13.87 -1.92
N SER A 313 -31.12 -14.82 -2.18
CA SER A 313 -30.24 -15.40 -1.17
C SER A 313 -28.89 -15.78 -1.76
N ALA A 314 -27.89 -16.01 -0.91
CA ALA A 314 -26.58 -16.46 -1.34
C ALA A 314 -25.94 -17.36 -0.29
N LYS A 315 -25.08 -18.27 -0.76
CA LYS A 315 -24.25 -19.14 0.08
C LYS A 315 -22.78 -18.91 -0.20
N VAL A 316 -21.99 -18.93 0.86
CA VAL A 316 -20.54 -18.85 0.81
C VAL A 316 -19.95 -20.19 1.21
N LYS A 317 -19.23 -20.82 0.29
CA LYS A 317 -18.47 -22.06 0.54
C LYS A 317 -17.00 -21.71 0.77
N THR A 318 -16.49 -22.07 1.94
CA THR A 318 -15.08 -21.82 2.31
C THR A 318 -14.14 -22.85 1.68
N ALA A 319 -12.83 -22.57 1.68
CA ALA A 319 -11.79 -23.51 1.25
C ALA A 319 -11.83 -24.86 2.01
N ALA A 320 -12.38 -24.88 3.24
CA ALA A 320 -12.59 -26.13 3.99
C ALA A 320 -13.80 -26.96 3.49
N GLY A 321 -14.54 -26.47 2.49
CA GLY A 321 -15.72 -27.10 1.92
C GLY A 321 -17.04 -26.78 2.61
N THR A 322 -17.00 -26.14 3.79
CA THR A 322 -18.20 -25.77 4.55
C THR A 322 -18.96 -24.63 3.88
N SER A 323 -20.27 -24.79 3.73
CA SER A 323 -21.16 -23.75 3.18
C SER A 323 -21.92 -23.03 4.29
N TYR A 324 -22.01 -21.70 4.18
CA TYR A 324 -22.71 -20.82 5.10
C TYR A 324 -23.68 -19.91 4.35
N ASP A 325 -24.88 -19.73 4.87
CA ASP A 325 -25.81 -18.75 4.33
C ASP A 325 -25.30 -17.32 4.61
N VAL A 326 -25.46 -16.44 3.63
CA VAL A 326 -25.25 -15.00 3.80
C VAL A 326 -26.40 -14.44 4.63
N GLN A 327 -26.09 -14.02 5.85
CA GLN A 327 -27.09 -13.46 6.76
C GLN A 327 -27.46 -12.03 6.38
N LYS A 328 -26.43 -11.24 6.05
CA LYS A 328 -26.54 -9.79 5.86
C LYS A 328 -25.52 -9.27 4.86
N VAL A 329 -25.88 -8.20 4.17
CA VAL A 329 -25.01 -7.27 3.48
C VAL A 329 -24.69 -6.14 4.46
N LEU A 330 -23.41 -5.99 4.77
CA LEU A 330 -22.89 -4.98 5.71
C LEU A 330 -22.62 -3.64 5.01
N SER A 331 -22.22 -3.69 3.74
CA SER A 331 -22.00 -2.53 2.89
C SER A 331 -21.98 -2.97 1.43
N TYR A 332 -22.36 -2.08 0.52
CA TYR A 332 -22.17 -2.26 -0.91
C TYR A 332 -22.09 -0.90 -1.61
N ASN A 333 -21.51 -0.89 -2.80
CA ASN A 333 -21.43 0.27 -3.66
C ASN A 333 -21.56 -0.18 -5.13
N GLU A 334 -22.64 0.25 -5.76
CA GLU A 334 -22.98 -0.09 -7.15
C GLU A 334 -21.96 0.50 -8.13
N THR A 335 -21.50 1.72 -7.90
CA THR A 335 -20.52 2.40 -8.77
C THR A 335 -19.18 1.68 -8.73
N THR A 336 -18.61 1.45 -7.55
CA THR A 336 -17.29 0.81 -7.43
C THR A 336 -17.33 -0.71 -7.59
N ASP A 337 -18.52 -1.29 -7.73
CA ASP A 337 -18.76 -2.73 -7.84
C ASP A 337 -18.18 -3.52 -6.64
N LEU A 338 -18.50 -3.10 -5.42
CA LEU A 338 -18.00 -3.71 -4.18
C LEU A 338 -19.13 -4.09 -3.23
N ALA A 339 -18.98 -5.22 -2.53
CA ALA A 339 -19.89 -5.63 -1.47
C ALA A 339 -19.15 -6.32 -0.30
N ILE A 340 -19.69 -6.15 0.90
CA ILE A 340 -19.26 -6.84 2.12
C ILE A 340 -20.44 -7.62 2.69
N LEU A 341 -20.27 -8.92 2.81
CA LEU A 341 -21.25 -9.89 3.30
C LEU A 341 -20.90 -10.37 4.69
N LYS A 342 -21.90 -10.83 5.43
CA LYS A 342 -21.77 -11.48 6.74
C LYS A 342 -22.28 -12.91 6.68
N ILE A 343 -21.44 -13.85 7.12
CA ILE A 343 -21.80 -15.27 7.29
C ILE A 343 -21.71 -15.69 8.76
N SER A 344 -22.37 -16.80 9.11
CA SER A 344 -22.42 -17.34 10.47
C SER A 344 -21.21 -18.21 10.84
N ALA A 345 -20.00 -17.67 10.68
CA ALA A 345 -18.75 -18.40 10.94
C ALA A 345 -17.77 -17.55 11.75
N THR A 346 -16.96 -18.21 12.58
CA THR A 346 -15.93 -17.57 13.42
C THR A 346 -14.62 -18.36 13.37
N GLY A 347 -13.51 -17.72 13.67
CA GLY A 347 -12.19 -18.36 13.63
C GLY A 347 -11.68 -18.61 12.21
N LEU A 348 -12.22 -17.86 11.24
CA LEU A 348 -11.79 -17.94 9.85
C LEU A 348 -10.42 -17.28 9.66
N THR A 349 -9.64 -17.82 8.73
CA THR A 349 -8.40 -17.18 8.26
C THR A 349 -8.77 -16.00 7.37
N ALA A 350 -8.28 -14.81 7.73
CA ALA A 350 -8.49 -13.60 6.96
C ALA A 350 -7.26 -13.27 6.10
N VAL A 351 -7.50 -12.66 4.94
CA VAL A 351 -6.42 -12.12 4.11
C VAL A 351 -5.72 -10.94 4.79
N SER A 352 -4.47 -10.69 4.41
CA SER A 352 -3.80 -9.42 4.69
C SER A 352 -4.14 -8.40 3.62
N LEU A 353 -4.66 -7.23 3.98
CA LEU A 353 -4.94 -6.15 3.03
C LEU A 353 -3.67 -5.31 2.78
N GLY A 354 -3.32 -5.11 1.51
CA GLY A 354 -2.21 -4.28 1.06
C GLY A 354 -2.62 -2.83 0.86
N ASP A 355 -1.84 -2.06 0.09
CA ASP A 355 -2.13 -0.66 -0.26
C ASP A 355 -2.02 -0.46 -1.77
N SER A 356 -3.16 -0.29 -2.43
CA SER A 356 -3.22 -0.11 -3.88
C SER A 356 -2.67 1.24 -4.37
N SER A 357 -2.32 2.18 -3.47
CA SER A 357 -1.68 3.45 -3.86
C SER A 357 -0.17 3.32 -4.08
N LEU A 358 0.43 2.23 -3.59
CA LEU A 358 1.86 1.96 -3.67
C LEU A 358 2.26 1.10 -4.89
N ILE A 359 1.27 0.64 -5.66
CA ILE A 359 1.50 -0.22 -6.81
C ILE A 359 2.06 0.57 -7.99
N GLU A 360 2.95 -0.05 -8.76
CA GLU A 360 3.52 0.51 -9.97
C GLU A 360 3.29 -0.39 -11.19
N THR A 361 3.32 0.23 -12.37
CA THR A 361 3.22 -0.52 -13.63
C THR A 361 4.45 -1.40 -13.79
N GLY A 362 4.23 -2.69 -14.07
CA GLY A 362 5.27 -3.70 -14.14
C GLY A 362 5.46 -4.53 -12.87
N ASP A 363 4.76 -4.22 -11.76
CA ASP A 363 4.79 -5.07 -10.56
C ASP A 363 4.22 -6.46 -10.87
N ASN A 364 4.87 -7.50 -10.34
CA ASN A 364 4.36 -8.87 -10.38
C ASN A 364 3.12 -9.00 -9.47
N ILE A 365 2.09 -9.64 -9.99
CA ILE A 365 0.84 -9.88 -9.28
C ILE A 365 0.35 -11.31 -9.46
N TYR A 366 -0.53 -11.72 -8.56
CA TYR A 366 -1.20 -13.01 -8.61
C TYR A 366 -2.69 -12.82 -8.39
N ALA A 367 -3.51 -13.33 -9.31
CA ALA A 367 -4.95 -13.41 -9.13
C ALA A 367 -5.30 -14.78 -8.54
N ILE A 368 -6.06 -14.79 -7.45
CA ILE A 368 -6.51 -16.02 -6.78
C ILE A 368 -8.02 -15.93 -6.56
N GLY A 369 -8.74 -16.92 -7.09
CA GLY A 369 -10.19 -17.03 -6.97
C GLY A 369 -10.65 -18.49 -7.03
N ASN A 370 -11.96 -18.69 -6.94
CA ASN A 370 -12.60 -20.01 -6.97
C ASN A 370 -13.67 -20.04 -8.08
N PRO A 371 -13.27 -20.05 -9.38
CA PRO A 371 -14.23 -20.06 -10.48
C PRO A 371 -14.96 -21.41 -10.56
N PHE A 372 -16.31 -21.37 -10.61
CA PHE A 372 -17.17 -22.55 -10.80
C PHE A 372 -17.01 -23.68 -9.77
N GLY A 373 -16.50 -23.37 -8.56
CA GLY A 373 -16.24 -24.39 -7.55
C GLY A 373 -15.09 -25.34 -7.90
N LEU A 374 -14.35 -25.06 -8.98
CA LEU A 374 -13.07 -25.71 -9.27
C LEU A 374 -12.06 -25.17 -8.26
N GLU A 375 -11.64 -26.01 -7.33
CA GLU A 375 -10.83 -25.64 -6.17
C GLU A 375 -9.61 -24.78 -6.57
N ASP A 376 -9.61 -23.54 -6.08
CA ASP A 376 -8.49 -22.61 -5.92
C ASP A 376 -7.57 -22.40 -7.15
N THR A 377 -8.01 -21.55 -8.08
CA THR A 377 -7.22 -21.17 -9.27
C THR A 377 -6.30 -20.00 -8.96
N ILE A 378 -5.02 -20.15 -9.28
CA ILE A 378 -4.01 -19.08 -9.27
C ILE A 378 -3.52 -18.79 -10.68
N SER A 379 -3.43 -17.50 -11.02
CA SER A 379 -2.77 -17.03 -12.23
C SER A 379 -1.81 -15.89 -11.91
N ASN A 380 -0.72 -15.78 -12.66
CA ASN A 380 0.29 -14.74 -12.49
C ASN A 380 0.28 -13.76 -13.66
N GLY A 381 0.72 -12.54 -13.40
CA GLY A 381 0.83 -11.49 -14.40
C GLY A 381 1.47 -10.24 -13.85
N LEU A 382 1.27 -9.12 -14.54
CA LEU A 382 1.81 -7.82 -14.19
C LEU A 382 0.68 -6.79 -14.05
N ILE A 383 0.95 -5.73 -13.29
CA ILE A 383 0.16 -4.50 -13.36
C ILE A 383 0.48 -3.83 -14.71
N SER A 384 -0.51 -3.78 -15.59
CA SER A 384 -0.38 -3.12 -16.89
C SER A 384 -0.63 -1.62 -16.81
N THR A 385 -1.54 -1.18 -15.94
CA THR A 385 -1.79 0.24 -15.65
C THR A 385 -2.48 0.36 -14.28
N LYS A 386 -2.01 1.28 -13.43
CA LYS A 386 -2.53 1.45 -12.06
C LYS A 386 -3.92 2.09 -11.95
N SER A 387 -4.33 2.82 -12.99
CA SER A 387 -5.61 3.53 -13.01
C SER A 387 -6.12 3.64 -14.44
N ARG A 388 -7.25 2.98 -14.70
CA ARG A 388 -8.05 3.15 -15.89
C ARG A 388 -9.47 3.46 -15.46
N ASP A 389 -9.96 4.62 -15.87
CA ASP A 389 -11.37 4.99 -15.66
C ASP A 389 -12.24 4.30 -16.71
N ILE A 390 -13.25 3.59 -16.24
CA ILE A 390 -14.25 2.92 -17.06
C ILE A 390 -15.61 3.23 -16.43
N ASN A 391 -16.45 3.98 -17.15
CA ASN A 391 -17.80 4.38 -16.71
C ASN A 391 -17.83 5.03 -15.31
N GLY A 392 -16.80 5.82 -14.94
CA GLY A 392 -16.74 6.52 -13.65
C GLY A 392 -16.11 5.70 -12.52
N THR A 393 -15.64 4.48 -12.81
CA THR A 393 -14.96 3.62 -11.85
C THR A 393 -13.51 3.41 -12.23
N THR A 394 -12.62 3.59 -11.25
CA THR A 394 -11.18 3.37 -11.44
C THR A 394 -10.84 1.90 -11.24
N TYR A 395 -10.25 1.30 -12.28
CA TYR A 395 -9.73 -0.07 -12.25
C TYR A 395 -8.20 -0.11 -12.34
N ILE A 396 -7.62 -1.16 -11.76
CA ILE A 396 -6.26 -1.63 -12.03
C ILE A 396 -6.36 -2.54 -13.26
N GLN A 397 -5.60 -2.24 -14.31
CA GLN A 397 -5.48 -3.14 -15.46
C GLN A 397 -4.35 -4.14 -15.21
N ILE A 398 -4.62 -5.42 -15.42
CA ILE A 398 -3.67 -6.52 -15.17
C ILE A 398 -3.51 -7.40 -16.42
N SER A 399 -2.36 -8.08 -16.50
CA SER A 399 -2.13 -9.10 -17.54
C SER A 399 -2.38 -10.54 -17.06
N ALA A 400 -2.61 -10.75 -15.76
CA ALA A 400 -2.96 -12.07 -15.24
C ALA A 400 -4.29 -12.53 -15.84
N PRO A 401 -4.35 -13.74 -16.44
CA PRO A 401 -5.60 -14.29 -16.94
C PRO A 401 -6.63 -14.47 -15.82
N ILE A 402 -7.84 -13.96 -16.03
CA ILE A 402 -9.01 -14.25 -15.18
C ILE A 402 -10.11 -14.83 -16.05
N SER A 403 -10.94 -15.71 -15.48
CA SER A 403 -12.08 -16.33 -16.17
C SER A 403 -13.40 -15.93 -15.49
N SER A 404 -14.52 -16.24 -16.15
CA SER A 404 -15.83 -16.21 -15.49
C SER A 404 -15.78 -16.98 -14.17
N GLY A 405 -16.44 -16.47 -13.14
CA GLY A 405 -16.41 -17.01 -11.78
C GLY A 405 -15.24 -16.52 -10.90
N SER A 406 -14.19 -15.91 -11.46
CA SER A 406 -13.10 -15.30 -10.67
C SER A 406 -13.45 -13.90 -10.13
N SER A 407 -14.56 -13.28 -10.58
CA SER A 407 -15.03 -11.99 -10.06
C SER A 407 -15.23 -12.05 -8.55
N GLY A 408 -14.71 -11.05 -7.83
CA GLY A 408 -14.75 -10.95 -6.37
C GLY A 408 -13.57 -11.66 -5.67
N GLY A 409 -12.71 -12.34 -6.44
CA GLY A 409 -11.46 -12.92 -5.94
C GLY A 409 -10.40 -11.87 -5.61
N THR A 410 -9.23 -12.33 -5.20
CA THR A 410 -8.12 -11.46 -4.78
C THR A 410 -7.13 -11.21 -5.92
N LEU A 411 -6.64 -9.98 -6.02
CA LEU A 411 -5.38 -9.64 -6.67
C LEU A 411 -4.35 -9.33 -5.59
N VAL A 412 -3.27 -10.10 -5.51
CA VAL A 412 -2.26 -9.98 -4.46
C VAL A 412 -0.88 -9.60 -5.00
N ASP A 413 -0.12 -8.89 -4.17
CA ASP A 413 1.29 -8.58 -4.41
C ASP A 413 2.21 -9.78 -4.11
N GLU A 414 3.51 -9.59 -4.35
CA GLU A 414 4.56 -10.57 -4.07
C GLU A 414 4.71 -10.94 -2.58
N GLN A 415 4.02 -10.27 -1.66
CA GLN A 415 3.98 -10.60 -0.24
C GLN A 415 2.68 -11.30 0.17
N GLY A 416 1.78 -11.56 -0.78
CA GLY A 416 0.47 -12.12 -0.55
C GLY A 416 -0.48 -11.17 0.16
N LYS A 417 -0.30 -9.84 0.03
CA LYS A 417 -1.27 -8.85 0.49
C LYS A 417 -2.21 -8.48 -0.66
N VAL A 418 -3.50 -8.37 -0.36
CA VAL A 418 -4.53 -8.03 -1.35
C VAL A 418 -4.40 -6.56 -1.75
N ILE A 419 -4.10 -6.30 -3.01
CA ILE A 419 -3.99 -4.95 -3.61
C ILE A 419 -5.17 -4.63 -4.53
N GLY A 420 -5.99 -5.61 -4.89
CA GLY A 420 -7.22 -5.39 -5.64
C GLY A 420 -8.18 -6.58 -5.55
N ILE A 421 -9.36 -6.39 -6.13
CA ILE A 421 -10.44 -7.39 -6.20
C ILE A 421 -10.72 -7.65 -7.67
N THR A 422 -10.50 -8.88 -8.13
CA THR A 422 -10.61 -9.22 -9.56
C THR A 422 -12.03 -9.02 -10.05
N ALA A 423 -12.18 -8.32 -11.18
CA ALA A 423 -13.47 -8.06 -11.80
C ALA A 423 -13.40 -8.49 -13.28
N ALA A 424 -14.20 -9.49 -13.67
CA ALA A 424 -14.29 -9.88 -15.07
C ALA A 424 -15.11 -8.82 -15.82
N VAL A 425 -14.44 -7.97 -16.59
CA VAL A 425 -15.12 -6.96 -17.44
C VAL A 425 -15.01 -7.39 -18.89
N TYR A 426 -16.14 -7.72 -19.52
CA TYR A 426 -16.17 -8.08 -20.92
C TYR A 426 -16.10 -6.83 -21.81
N TYR A 427 -14.91 -6.54 -22.32
CA TYR A 427 -14.74 -5.70 -23.50
C TYR A 427 -14.15 -6.59 -24.58
N GLY A 428 -14.70 -6.59 -25.79
CA GLY A 428 -14.36 -7.49 -26.91
C GLY A 428 -12.92 -7.47 -27.43
N GLY A 429 -11.94 -7.09 -26.61
CA GLY A 429 -10.50 -7.27 -26.81
C GLY A 429 -9.95 -8.46 -26.04
N GLN A 430 -9.05 -9.22 -26.66
CA GLN A 430 -8.33 -10.30 -26.00
C GLN A 430 -7.35 -9.73 -24.95
N ASN A 431 -7.24 -10.38 -23.78
CA ASN A 431 -6.31 -10.04 -22.68
C ASN A 431 -6.55 -8.69 -21.97
N LEU A 432 -7.80 -8.23 -21.85
CA LEU A 432 -8.16 -7.10 -21.00
C LEU A 432 -8.75 -7.61 -19.68
N ASN A 433 -7.95 -7.58 -18.61
CA ASN A 433 -8.35 -8.03 -17.27
C ASN A 433 -8.24 -6.87 -16.28
N PHE A 434 -9.16 -6.82 -15.32
CA PHE A 434 -9.26 -5.70 -14.38
C PHE A 434 -9.43 -6.15 -12.93
N ALA A 435 -9.07 -5.25 -12.01
CA ALA A 435 -9.36 -5.38 -10.60
C ALA A 435 -9.75 -4.03 -9.99
N VAL A 436 -10.69 -4.04 -9.06
CA VAL A 436 -11.06 -2.86 -8.26
C VAL A 436 -9.97 -2.63 -7.19
N PRO A 437 -9.41 -1.41 -7.05
CA PRO A 437 -8.37 -1.13 -6.05
C PRO A 437 -8.81 -1.43 -4.61
N ILE A 438 -7.96 -2.12 -3.83
CA ILE A 438 -8.34 -2.53 -2.46
C ILE A 438 -8.63 -1.35 -1.52
N ASN A 439 -8.01 -0.19 -1.78
CA ASN A 439 -8.23 1.00 -0.96
C ASN A 439 -9.67 1.53 -1.04
N LEU A 440 -10.45 1.17 -2.08
CA LEU A 440 -11.87 1.50 -2.16
C LEU A 440 -12.71 0.65 -1.19
N LEU A 441 -12.30 -0.58 -0.91
CA LEU A 441 -12.98 -1.48 0.04
C LEU A 441 -12.73 -1.07 1.50
N LYS A 442 -11.53 -0.59 1.83
CA LYS A 442 -11.10 -0.36 3.22
C LYS A 442 -12.06 0.49 4.06
N PRO A 443 -12.57 1.66 3.58
CA PRO A 443 -13.55 2.45 4.34
C PRO A 443 -14.84 1.69 4.63
N MET A 444 -15.31 0.88 3.68
CA MET A 444 -16.55 0.09 3.77
C MET A 444 -16.49 -0.97 4.88
N LEU A 445 -15.31 -1.42 5.30
CA LEU A 445 -15.15 -2.45 6.35
C LEU A 445 -15.73 -2.01 7.72
N SER A 446 -15.86 -0.70 7.93
CA SER A 446 -16.42 -0.09 9.13
C SER A 446 -17.93 0.19 9.04
N GLU A 447 -18.52 0.06 7.86
CA GLU A 447 -19.94 0.27 7.64
C GLU A 447 -20.76 -0.95 8.08
N ASN A 448 -22.03 -0.71 8.39
CA ASN A 448 -22.95 -1.78 8.77
C ASN A 448 -24.41 -1.37 8.49
N ILE A 449 -24.81 -1.44 7.21
CA ILE A 449 -26.20 -1.19 6.80
C ILE A 449 -27.15 -2.28 7.30
N ASN A 450 -26.62 -3.46 7.62
CA ASN A 450 -27.33 -4.60 8.22
C ASN A 450 -28.60 -5.04 7.47
N LYS A 451 -28.56 -5.03 6.14
CA LYS A 451 -29.67 -5.45 5.26
C LYS A 451 -29.51 -6.89 4.81
N THR A 452 -30.60 -7.56 4.50
CA THR A 452 -30.62 -8.85 3.77
C THR A 452 -30.50 -8.60 2.27
N LEU A 453 -30.20 -9.65 1.49
CA LEU A 453 -30.15 -9.55 0.02
C LEU A 453 -31.47 -9.02 -0.60
N PRO A 454 -32.67 -9.49 -0.18
CA PRO A 454 -33.92 -8.94 -0.69
C PRO A 454 -34.14 -7.45 -0.36
N GLU A 455 -33.58 -6.95 0.75
CA GLU A 455 -33.70 -5.54 1.17
C GLU A 455 -32.78 -4.59 0.39
N ILE A 456 -31.83 -5.11 -0.38
CA ILE A 456 -30.97 -4.33 -1.28
C ILE A 456 -31.31 -4.52 -2.76
N LEU A 457 -32.33 -5.33 -3.08
CA LEU A 457 -32.84 -5.42 -4.44
C LEU A 457 -33.34 -4.04 -4.88
N PRO A 458 -33.02 -3.60 -6.12
CA PRO A 458 -33.57 -2.37 -6.67
C PRO A 458 -35.10 -2.37 -6.51
N ALA A 459 -35.69 -1.21 -6.20
CA ALA A 459 -37.13 -1.09 -5.97
C ALA A 459 -37.96 -1.68 -7.13
N ILE A 460 -37.41 -1.67 -8.36
CA ILE A 460 -38.04 -2.27 -9.52
C ILE A 460 -38.30 -3.77 -9.37
N TYR A 461 -37.38 -4.54 -8.77
CA TYR A 461 -37.59 -5.97 -8.52
C TYR A 461 -38.75 -6.21 -7.56
N SER A 462 -38.92 -5.36 -6.54
CA SER A 462 -40.09 -5.44 -5.66
C SER A 462 -41.41 -5.16 -6.39
N VAL A 463 -41.41 -4.24 -7.37
CA VAL A 463 -42.56 -3.97 -8.24
C VAL A 463 -42.88 -5.19 -9.10
N PHE A 464 -41.87 -5.80 -9.71
CA PHE A 464 -42.05 -6.98 -10.57
C PHE A 464 -42.46 -8.24 -9.79
N SER A 465 -41.89 -8.48 -8.61
CA SER A 465 -42.33 -9.60 -7.73
C SER A 465 -43.78 -9.41 -7.26
N ASN A 466 -44.17 -8.17 -6.94
CA ASN A 466 -45.56 -7.85 -6.60
C ASN A 466 -46.50 -8.06 -7.80
N MET A 467 -46.05 -7.68 -8.99
CA MET A 467 -46.82 -7.88 -10.22
C MET A 467 -46.92 -9.36 -10.60
N ALA A 468 -45.86 -10.15 -10.44
CA ALA A 468 -45.90 -11.60 -10.65
C ALA A 468 -46.92 -12.26 -9.73
N SER A 469 -46.88 -11.90 -8.45
CA SER A 469 -47.83 -12.38 -7.44
C SER A 469 -49.26 -11.96 -7.78
N TYR A 470 -49.45 -10.74 -8.31
CA TYR A 470 -50.75 -10.28 -8.79
C TYR A 470 -51.25 -11.09 -9.99
N ILE A 471 -50.40 -11.28 -11.02
CA ILE A 471 -50.74 -12.07 -12.20
C ILE A 471 -51.08 -13.50 -11.79
N GLN A 472 -50.28 -14.13 -10.93
CA GLN A 472 -50.54 -15.48 -10.44
C GLN A 472 -51.86 -15.58 -9.66
N ASN A 473 -52.22 -14.57 -8.87
CA ASN A 473 -53.46 -14.59 -8.07
C ASN A 473 -54.71 -14.24 -8.87
N ALA A 474 -54.63 -13.28 -9.81
CA ALA A 474 -55.76 -12.82 -10.60
C ALA A 474 -55.97 -13.63 -11.88
N TYR A 475 -54.87 -14.16 -12.44
CA TYR A 475 -54.80 -14.83 -13.74
C TYR A 475 -54.05 -16.17 -13.67
N GLY A 476 -53.93 -16.78 -12.49
CA GLY A 476 -53.38 -18.14 -12.35
C GLY A 476 -54.32 -19.24 -12.83
N THR A 477 -55.57 -18.90 -13.17
CA THR A 477 -56.57 -19.85 -13.67
C THR A 477 -57.46 -19.20 -14.73
N ASN A 478 -57.83 -19.95 -15.76
CA ASN A 478 -58.84 -19.56 -16.75
C ASN A 478 -59.84 -20.71 -16.97
N VAL A 479 -61.08 -20.40 -17.33
CA VAL A 479 -62.09 -21.41 -17.71
C VAL A 479 -62.36 -21.32 -19.20
N ILE A 480 -61.89 -22.31 -19.97
CA ILE A 480 -62.06 -22.39 -21.43
C ILE A 480 -62.90 -23.62 -21.74
N ALA A 481 -63.99 -23.44 -22.49
CA ALA A 481 -64.92 -24.52 -22.86
C ALA A 481 -65.42 -25.36 -21.65
N GLY A 482 -65.53 -24.75 -20.47
CA GLY A 482 -65.98 -25.42 -19.24
C GLY A 482 -64.89 -26.19 -18.48
N GLN A 483 -63.64 -26.18 -18.96
CA GLN A 483 -62.48 -26.75 -18.27
C GLN A 483 -61.64 -25.65 -17.62
N THR A 484 -61.18 -25.89 -16.40
CA THR A 484 -60.29 -24.98 -15.67
C THR A 484 -58.84 -25.28 -16.05
N ILE A 485 -58.19 -24.33 -16.72
CA ILE A 485 -56.76 -24.36 -17.03
C ILE A 485 -56.03 -23.58 -15.94
N LYS A 486 -54.97 -24.17 -15.38
CA LYS A 486 -54.07 -23.50 -14.43
C LYS A 486 -52.84 -22.96 -15.15
N TYR A 487 -52.31 -21.84 -14.69
CA TYR A 487 -51.11 -21.23 -15.23
C TYR A 487 -50.11 -20.96 -14.12
N ALA A 488 -48.85 -21.31 -14.38
CA ALA A 488 -47.70 -20.91 -13.59
C ALA A 488 -47.14 -19.60 -14.17
N VAL A 489 -46.96 -18.60 -13.32
CA VAL A 489 -46.35 -17.33 -13.66
C VAL A 489 -44.94 -17.30 -13.10
N THR A 490 -43.95 -17.21 -13.98
CA THR A 490 -42.55 -17.04 -13.61
C THR A 490 -42.05 -15.68 -14.06
N VAL A 491 -41.20 -15.06 -13.24
CA VAL A 491 -40.47 -13.86 -13.64
C VAL A 491 -39.07 -14.29 -14.00
N THR A 492 -38.65 -13.95 -15.20
CA THR A 492 -37.26 -14.11 -15.63
C THR A 492 -36.74 -12.72 -15.97
N ALA A 493 -35.69 -12.29 -15.28
CA ALA A 493 -34.91 -11.16 -15.76
C ALA A 493 -34.14 -11.63 -16.99
N TYR A 494 -34.50 -11.11 -18.16
CA TYR A 494 -33.74 -11.37 -19.38
C TYR A 494 -32.73 -10.24 -19.55
N GLN A 495 -31.49 -10.49 -19.13
CA GLN A 495 -30.35 -9.80 -19.73
C GLN A 495 -30.16 -10.42 -21.11
N GLY A 496 -30.43 -9.67 -22.15
CA GLY A 496 -30.15 -10.10 -23.52
C GLY A 496 -28.66 -10.42 -23.66
N ASN A 497 -28.32 -11.70 -23.63
CA ASN A 497 -27.02 -12.14 -24.09
C ASN A 497 -27.19 -12.88 -25.40
N THR A 498 -27.34 -12.10 -26.48
CA THR A 498 -26.87 -12.48 -27.82
C THR A 498 -26.63 -11.22 -28.63
N ASP A 499 -25.35 -10.87 -28.79
CA ASP A 499 -24.78 -10.45 -30.08
C ASP A 499 -25.67 -9.52 -30.94
N THR A 500 -25.68 -8.22 -30.65
CA THR A 500 -25.85 -7.12 -31.64
C THR A 500 -25.90 -5.74 -30.95
N SER A 501 -24.74 -5.16 -30.67
CA SER A 501 -24.49 -3.69 -30.77
C SER A 501 -25.38 -2.66 -30.04
N HIS A 502 -26.37 -3.02 -29.22
CA HIS A 502 -27.26 -2.06 -28.57
C HIS A 502 -27.34 -2.31 -27.06
N ASP A 503 -27.44 -1.19 -26.35
CA ASP A 503 -27.34 -0.93 -24.92
C ASP A 503 -27.82 -2.06 -23.98
N GLY A 504 -27.14 -2.22 -22.85
CA GLY A 504 -27.34 -3.28 -21.84
C GLY A 504 -28.60 -3.11 -20.99
N SER A 505 -29.72 -2.70 -21.59
CA SER A 505 -31.01 -2.59 -20.93
C SER A 505 -31.53 -3.99 -20.55
N ALA A 506 -31.74 -4.22 -19.26
CA ALA A 506 -32.35 -5.44 -18.75
C ALA A 506 -33.88 -5.40 -18.97
N PHE A 507 -34.41 -6.38 -19.69
CA PHE A 507 -35.86 -6.54 -19.86
C PHE A 507 -36.38 -7.55 -18.84
N ILE A 508 -37.51 -7.27 -18.22
CA ILE A 508 -38.17 -8.25 -17.34
C ILE A 508 -39.21 -8.98 -18.17
N VAL A 509 -39.10 -10.31 -18.20
CA VAL A 509 -40.01 -11.20 -18.92
C VAL A 509 -40.89 -11.93 -17.91
N PHE A 510 -42.20 -11.78 -18.02
CA PHE A 510 -43.14 -12.65 -17.31
C PHE A 510 -43.51 -13.79 -18.24
N THR A 511 -43.24 -15.02 -17.83
CA THR A 511 -43.68 -16.21 -18.56
C THR A 511 -44.93 -16.74 -17.89
N VAL A 512 -46.03 -16.82 -18.64
CA VAL A 512 -47.28 -17.45 -18.23
C VAL A 512 -47.37 -18.78 -18.97
N THR A 513 -47.19 -19.88 -18.24
CA THR A 513 -47.15 -21.23 -18.82
C THR A 513 -48.33 -22.03 -18.27
N PRO A 514 -49.16 -22.65 -19.11
CA PRO A 514 -50.22 -23.52 -18.64
C PRO A 514 -49.63 -24.78 -17.99
N GLU A 515 -50.20 -25.18 -16.86
CA GLU A 515 -49.85 -26.41 -16.14
C GLU A 515 -50.61 -27.61 -16.76
N THR A 516 -50.45 -27.83 -18.07
CA THR A 516 -51.30 -28.76 -18.84
C THR A 516 -50.88 -30.23 -18.74
N ASP A 517 -51.89 -31.11 -18.71
CA ASP A 517 -51.78 -32.47 -19.24
C ASP A 517 -52.30 -32.56 -20.71
N ALA A 518 -52.21 -33.73 -21.33
CA ALA A 518 -52.57 -33.90 -22.76
C ALA A 518 -54.02 -33.51 -23.09
N ALA A 519 -54.95 -33.56 -22.14
CA ALA A 519 -56.34 -33.17 -22.36
C ALA A 519 -56.55 -31.65 -22.31
N GLU A 520 -55.74 -30.94 -21.53
CA GLU A 520 -55.77 -29.47 -21.43
C GLU A 520 -55.09 -28.79 -22.64
N SER A 521 -54.09 -29.43 -23.24
CA SER A 521 -53.43 -28.97 -24.49
C SER A 521 -54.41 -28.93 -25.67
N ASP A 522 -55.22 -29.98 -25.86
CA ASP A 522 -56.23 -30.04 -26.93
C ASP A 522 -57.31 -28.95 -26.78
N VAL A 523 -57.61 -28.51 -25.55
CA VAL A 523 -58.59 -27.44 -25.29
C VAL A 523 -58.05 -26.08 -25.69
N LEU A 524 -56.77 -25.81 -25.42
CA LEU A 524 -56.11 -24.56 -25.80
C LEU A 524 -56.02 -24.43 -27.33
N ASP A 525 -55.66 -25.51 -28.03
CA ASP A 525 -55.58 -25.53 -29.50
C ASP A 525 -56.93 -25.31 -30.18
N ASN A 526 -58.00 -25.92 -29.65
CA ASN A 526 -59.34 -25.85 -30.25
C ASN A 526 -60.13 -24.57 -29.87
N HIS A 527 -59.67 -23.81 -28.87
CA HIS A 527 -60.35 -22.62 -28.35
C HIS A 527 -59.39 -21.42 -28.17
N PHE A 528 -58.43 -21.29 -29.08
CA PHE A 528 -57.40 -20.25 -29.04
C PHE A 528 -57.97 -18.82 -28.93
N ASP A 529 -59.09 -18.52 -29.58
CA ASP A 529 -59.76 -17.21 -29.48
C ASP A 529 -60.16 -16.84 -28.04
N ALA A 530 -60.66 -17.81 -27.27
CA ALA A 530 -61.05 -17.59 -25.87
C ALA A 530 -59.83 -17.39 -24.95
N TYR A 531 -58.73 -18.06 -25.28
CA TYR A 531 -57.44 -17.86 -24.63
C TYR A 531 -56.89 -16.44 -24.90
N LEU A 532 -56.93 -15.96 -26.15
CA LEU A 532 -56.51 -14.61 -26.51
C LEU A 532 -57.33 -13.52 -25.80
N VAL A 533 -58.65 -13.68 -25.70
CA VAL A 533 -59.51 -12.71 -24.99
C VAL A 533 -59.12 -12.59 -23.51
N TRP A 534 -58.84 -13.71 -22.86
CA TRP A 534 -58.39 -13.72 -21.47
C TRP A 534 -57.02 -13.05 -21.31
N LEU A 535 -56.11 -13.30 -22.24
CA LEU A 535 -54.78 -12.71 -22.28
C LEU A 535 -54.82 -11.20 -22.50
N GLU A 536 -55.66 -10.72 -23.43
CA GLU A 536 -55.91 -9.30 -23.65
C GLU A 536 -56.49 -8.62 -22.41
N ALA A 537 -57.41 -9.29 -21.70
CA ALA A 537 -57.96 -8.77 -20.44
C ALA A 537 -56.87 -8.59 -19.37
N MET A 538 -55.99 -9.59 -19.22
CA MET A 538 -54.83 -9.53 -18.34
C MET A 538 -53.91 -8.37 -18.71
N LEU A 539 -53.53 -8.23 -19.98
CA LEU A 539 -52.64 -7.15 -20.44
C LEU A 539 -53.24 -5.77 -20.20
N ASN A 540 -54.53 -5.57 -20.47
CA ASN A 540 -55.22 -4.29 -20.25
C ASN A 540 -55.31 -3.92 -18.76
N ASP A 541 -55.59 -4.88 -17.89
CA ASP A 541 -55.60 -4.68 -16.44
C ASP A 541 -54.20 -4.30 -15.93
N LEU A 542 -53.17 -5.02 -16.40
CA LEU A 542 -51.79 -4.73 -16.06
C LEU A 542 -51.36 -3.33 -16.54
N GLN A 543 -51.71 -2.92 -17.76
CA GLN A 543 -51.48 -1.56 -18.27
C GLN A 543 -52.20 -0.49 -17.43
N THR A 544 -53.43 -0.77 -16.99
CA THR A 544 -54.21 0.15 -16.14
C THR A 544 -53.59 0.31 -14.76
N ARG A 545 -53.10 -0.80 -14.18
CA ARG A 545 -52.56 -0.86 -12.83
C ARG A 545 -51.14 -0.31 -12.72
N TYR A 546 -50.30 -0.55 -13.73
CA TYR A 546 -48.87 -0.23 -13.71
C TYR A 546 -48.43 0.84 -14.70
N GLY A 547 -49.35 1.34 -15.55
CA GLY A 547 -49.13 2.42 -16.50
C GLY A 547 -48.84 1.93 -17.93
N SER A 548 -49.33 2.67 -18.92
CA SER A 548 -49.25 2.31 -20.35
C SER A 548 -47.82 2.24 -20.90
N ASN A 549 -46.88 2.95 -20.29
CA ASN A 549 -45.49 3.02 -20.76
C ASN A 549 -44.60 1.92 -20.17
N ALA A 550 -45.15 1.03 -19.33
CA ALA A 550 -44.41 -0.07 -18.71
C ALA A 550 -44.32 -1.33 -19.60
N PHE A 551 -45.13 -1.42 -20.66
CA PHE A 551 -45.28 -2.62 -21.49
C PHE A 551 -44.77 -2.38 -22.91
N ASN A 552 -43.79 -3.17 -23.35
CA ASN A 552 -43.21 -3.07 -24.70
C ASN A 552 -43.75 -4.13 -25.68
N GLY A 553 -44.61 -5.03 -25.21
CA GLY A 553 -45.26 -6.06 -26.03
C GLY A 553 -45.32 -7.41 -25.32
N GLY A 554 -45.80 -8.42 -26.03
CA GLY A 554 -45.73 -9.80 -25.59
C GLY A 554 -45.60 -10.74 -26.77
N MET A 555 -45.01 -11.90 -26.54
CA MET A 555 -44.77 -12.93 -27.54
C MET A 555 -45.38 -14.24 -27.09
N TYR A 556 -46.07 -14.93 -27.99
CA TYR A 556 -46.51 -16.30 -27.78
C TYR A 556 -45.51 -17.25 -28.45
N TYR A 557 -44.96 -18.19 -27.69
CA TYR A 557 -44.02 -19.19 -28.23
C TYR A 557 -44.20 -20.53 -27.51
N GLY A 558 -44.53 -21.57 -28.29
CA GLY A 558 -45.04 -22.82 -27.74
C GLY A 558 -46.36 -22.57 -27.01
N ASP A 559 -46.55 -23.20 -25.85
CA ASP A 559 -47.74 -23.00 -25.01
C ASP A 559 -47.59 -21.84 -24.01
N SER A 560 -46.46 -21.11 -24.05
CA SER A 560 -46.12 -20.06 -23.10
C SER A 560 -46.33 -18.67 -23.69
N PHE A 561 -46.79 -17.74 -22.85
CA PHE A 561 -46.84 -16.32 -23.17
C PHE A 561 -45.79 -15.53 -22.40
N TYR A 562 -45.07 -14.66 -23.11
CA TYR A 562 -43.98 -13.85 -22.58
C TYR A 562 -44.37 -12.37 -22.60
N ILE A 563 -44.36 -11.69 -21.45
CA ILE A 563 -44.68 -10.25 -21.32
C ILE A 563 -43.39 -9.47 -21.09
N LEU A 564 -43.10 -8.48 -21.94
CA LEU A 564 -41.87 -7.69 -21.90
C LEU A 564 -42.06 -6.34 -21.21
N PHE A 565 -41.23 -6.07 -20.19
CA PHE A 565 -41.12 -4.79 -19.50
C PHE A 565 -39.74 -4.17 -19.71
N ASP A 566 -39.72 -2.87 -20.03
CA ASP A 566 -38.49 -2.10 -20.15
C ASP A 566 -38.43 -1.01 -19.08
N ASN A 567 -37.24 -0.84 -18.52
CA ASN A 567 -36.94 0.21 -17.57
C ASN A 567 -36.16 1.31 -18.28
N TRP A 568 -36.91 2.34 -18.70
CA TRP A 568 -36.52 3.75 -18.77
C TRP A 568 -36.30 4.40 -20.16
N ASP A 569 -37.03 5.50 -20.35
CA ASP A 569 -36.83 6.65 -21.23
C ASP A 569 -36.25 6.43 -22.65
N GLY A 570 -37.11 5.89 -23.51
CA GLY A 570 -37.36 6.54 -24.79
C GLY A 570 -36.55 6.05 -25.97
N TYR A 571 -36.76 4.82 -26.41
CA TYR A 571 -36.72 4.46 -27.83
C TYR A 571 -37.67 3.30 -28.11
N THR A 572 -38.81 3.62 -28.72
CA THR A 572 -39.78 2.67 -29.25
C THR A 572 -39.26 2.06 -30.55
N GLN A 573 -39.15 0.73 -30.62
CA GLN A 573 -39.37 0.00 -31.88
C GLN A 573 -40.16 -1.30 -31.64
N TYR A 574 -41.26 -1.39 -32.39
CA TYR A 574 -42.23 -2.46 -32.45
C TYR A 574 -41.62 -3.82 -32.78
N TRP A 575 -42.12 -4.87 -32.14
CA TRP A 575 -42.07 -6.23 -32.66
C TRP A 575 -43.50 -6.80 -32.70
N TYR A 576 -43.83 -7.37 -33.86
CA TYR A 576 -45.16 -7.85 -34.29
C TYR A 576 -45.50 -9.22 -33.73
#